data_AF-A0ABC9QVB3-F1
#
_entry.id   AF-A0ABC9QVB3-F1
#
_cell.length_a   1.000
_cell.length_b   1.000
_cell.length_c   1.000
_cell.angle_alpha   90.00
_cell.angle_beta   90.00
_cell.angle_gamma   90.00
#
_symmetry.space_group_name_H-M   'P 1'
#
loop_
_entity.id
_entity.type
_entity.pdbx_description
1 polymer ?
#
loop_
_entity_poly.entity_id
_entity_poly.type
_entity_poly.pdbx_seq_one_letter_code
_entity_poly.pdbx_strand_id
1 'polypeptide(L)' 'MNKYELNLESFGQQLIITGLARLVEEEDYTPHEAFQLLETIKRNTFHTLLELKKESKAK' A
#
# COMPACT_ATOMS: atom_id res chain seq x y z
N MET A 1 8.70 -17.42 -4.30
CA MET A 1 8.75 -15.95 -4.33
C MET A 1 9.04 -15.42 -2.95
N ASN A 2 9.96 -14.46 -2.87
CA ASN A 2 10.19 -13.71 -1.66
C ASN A 2 8.94 -12.87 -1.35
N LYS A 3 8.53 -12.75 -0.08
CA LYS A 3 7.36 -11.94 0.32
C LYS A 3 7.56 -10.44 0.07
N TYR A 4 8.79 -10.02 -0.20
CA TYR A 4 9.16 -8.63 -0.48
C TYR A 4 9.35 -8.34 -1.97
N GLU A 5 9.13 -9.31 -2.86
CA GLU A 5 9.17 -9.09 -4.30
C GLU A 5 7.82 -8.59 -4.83
N LEU A 6 7.89 -7.80 -5.90
CA LEU A 6 6.72 -7.42 -6.68
C LEU A 6 6.05 -8.69 -7.23
N ASN A 7 4.78 -8.86 -6.89
CA ASN A 7 3.91 -9.92 -7.36
C ASN A 7 2.70 -9.32 -8.07
N LEU A 8 2.75 -9.31 -9.40
CA LEU A 8 1.65 -8.81 -10.22
C LEU A 8 0.39 -9.69 -10.17
N GLU A 9 0.45 -10.90 -9.61
CA GLU A 9 -0.74 -11.74 -9.38
C GLU A 9 -1.37 -11.48 -7.99
N SER A 10 -0.71 -10.72 -7.12
CA SER A 10 -1.25 -10.36 -5.81
C SER A 10 -2.26 -9.23 -5.94
N PHE A 11 -3.54 -9.53 -5.71
CA PHE A 11 -4.61 -8.53 -5.71
C PHE A 11 -4.30 -7.31 -4.82
N GLY A 12 -3.76 -7.55 -3.62
CA GLY A 12 -3.39 -6.46 -2.70
C GLY A 12 -2.27 -5.56 -3.25
N GLN A 13 -1.27 -6.13 -3.92
CA GLN A 13 -0.20 -5.32 -4.53
C GLN A 13 -0.70 -4.55 -5.75
N GLN A 14 -1.57 -5.16 -6.57
CA GLN A 14 -2.21 -4.48 -7.70
C GLN A 14 -2.97 -3.24 -7.24
N LEU A 15 -3.76 -3.33 -6.16
CA LEU A 15 -4.49 -2.18 -5.62
C LEU A 15 -3.57 -1.02 -5.20
N ILE A 16 -2.41 -1.32 -4.60
CA ILE A 16 -1.42 -0.31 -4.25
C ILE A 16 -0.85 0.35 -5.51
N ILE A 17 -0.50 -0.44 -6.53
CA ILE A 17 0.04 0.06 -7.80
C ILE A 17 -1.00 0.95 -8.52
N THR A 18 -2.24 0.49 -8.61
CA THR A 18 -3.34 1.26 -9.21
C THR A 18 -3.59 2.56 -8.46
N GLY A 19 -3.53 2.55 -7.13
CA GLY A 19 -3.64 3.77 -6.33
C GLY A 19 -2.53 4.78 -6.62
N LEU A 20 -1.28 4.31 -6.72
CA LEU A 20 -0.15 5.16 -7.10
C LEU A 20 -0.28 5.72 -8.52
N ALA A 21 -0.70 4.90 -9.48
CA ALA A 21 -0.93 5.33 -10.86
C ALA A 21 -2.00 6.43 -10.92
N ARG A 22 -3.13 6.23 -10.22
CA ARG A 22 -4.21 7.22 -10.14
C ARG A 22 -3.72 8.56 -9.58
N LEU A 23 -2.92 8.55 -8.51
CA LEU A 23 -2.37 9.79 -7.94
C LEU A 23 -1.60 10.61 -8.99
N VAL A 24 -0.83 9.92 -9.83
CA VAL A 24 0.00 10.56 -10.87
C VAL A 24 -0.82 10.97 -12.09
N GLU A 25 -1.75 10.12 -12.53
CA GLU A 25 -2.50 10.32 -13.78
C GLU A 25 -3.70 11.26 -13.62
N GLU A 26 -4.36 11.25 -12.46
CA GLU A 26 -5.67 11.88 -12.26
C GLU A 26 -5.68 12.94 -11.16
N GLU A 27 -4.69 12.93 -10.25
CA GLU A 27 -4.64 13.82 -9.08
C GLU A 27 -3.43 14.76 -9.09
N ASP A 28 -2.72 14.86 -10.23
CA ASP A 28 -1.60 15.76 -10.50
C ASP A 28 -0.38 15.61 -9.56
N TYR A 29 -0.22 14.45 -8.91
CA TYR A 29 0.99 14.18 -8.12
C TYR A 29 2.18 13.90 -9.05
N THR A 30 3.35 14.43 -8.71
CA THR A 30 4.59 13.86 -9.25
C THR A 30 4.83 12.46 -8.66
N PRO A 31 5.61 11.59 -9.32
CA PRO A 31 5.99 10.30 -8.75
C PRO A 31 6.64 10.43 -7.37
N HIS A 32 7.41 11.50 -7.14
CA HIS A 32 8.04 11.75 -5.85
C HIS A 32 7.02 12.03 -4.75
N GLU A 33 6.04 12.89 -5.00
CA GLU A 33 4.98 13.22 -4.05
C GLU A 33 4.09 12.01 -3.76
N ALA A 34 3.76 11.21 -4.78
CA ALA A 34 2.98 9.98 -4.60
C ALA A 34 3.71 9.00 -3.66
N PHE A 35 5.03 8.84 -3.80
CA PHE A 35 5.82 8.02 -2.88
C PHE A 35 5.93 8.63 -1.47
N GLN A 36 6.05 9.96 -1.34
CA GLN A 36 6.02 10.62 -0.03
C GLN A 36 4.68 10.40 0.69
N LEU A 37 3.57 10.47 -0.05
CA LEU A 37 2.24 10.16 0.47
C LEU A 37 2.13 8.69 0.87
N LEU A 38 2.62 7.76 0.04
CA LEU A 38 2.64 6.32 0.37
C LEU A 38 3.40 6.05 1.67
N GLU A 39 4.56 6.70 1.88
CA GLU A 39 5.32 6.60 3.12
C GLU A 39 4.53 7.12 4.33
N THR A 40 3.76 8.19 4.16
CA THR A 40 2.87 8.74 5.18
C THR A 40 1.72 7.78 5.50
N ILE A 41 1.08 7.20 4.47
CA ILE A 41 0.02 6.19 4.62
C ILE A 41 0.56 4.97 5.37
N LYS A 42 1.72 4.45 4.97
CA LYS A 42 2.37 3.30 5.61
C LYS A 42 2.57 3.54 7.11
N ARG A 43 3.11 4.70 7.50
CA ARG A 43 3.37 5.03 8.93
C ARG A 43 2.07 5.10 9.73
N ASN A 44 1.05 5.75 9.19
CA ASN A 44 -0.21 5.98 9.91
C ASN A 44 -1.10 4.73 9.98
N THR A 45 -0.96 3.80 9.04
CA THR A 45 -1.79 2.58 9.00
C THR A 45 -1.11 1.35 9.62
N PHE A 46 0.20 1.40 9.89
CA PHE A 46 0.96 0.27 10.43
C PHE A 46 0.33 -0.35 11.68
N HIS A 47 0.00 0.48 12.69
CA HIS A 47 -0.59 0.00 13.93
C HIS A 47 -1.98 -0.60 13.72
N THR A 48 -2.81 0.01 12.87
CA THR A 48 -4.11 -0.54 12.50
C THR A 48 -3.99 -1.91 11.82
N LEU A 49 -3.05 -2.07 10.89
CA LEU A 49 -2.79 -3.37 10.24
C LEU A 49 -2.29 -4.43 11.23
N LEU A 50 -1.49 -4.01 12.22
CA LEU A 50 -1.01 -4.90 13.28
C LEU A 50 -2.18 -5.43 14.13
N GLU A 51 -3.11 -4.56 14.53
CA GLU A 51 -4.30 -4.95 15.29
C GLU A 51 -5.22 -5.87 14.49
N LEU A 52 -5.50 -5.54 13.22
CA LEU A 52 -6.29 -6.42 12.33
C LEU A 52 -5.68 -7.83 12.23
N LYS A 53 -4.34 -7.93 12.17
CA LYS A 53 -3.67 -9.24 12.14
C LYS A 53 -3.81 -10.00 13.45
N LYS A 54 -3.79 -9.31 14.60
CA LYS A 54 -4.00 -9.93 15.92
C LYS A 54 -5.44 -10.45 16.04
N GLU A 55 -6.43 -9.64 15.68
CA GLU A 55 -7.85 -10.01 15.69
C GLU A 55 -8.14 -11.21 14.77
N SER A 56 -7.56 -11.22 13.58
CA SER A 56 -7.69 -12.34 12.63
C SER A 56 -7.10 -13.66 13.15
N LYS A 57 -6.19 -13.63 14.14
CA LYS A 57 -5.63 -14.84 14.76
C LYS A 57 -6.38 -15.26 16.03
N ALA A 58 -7.19 -14.38 16.60
CA ALA A 58 -7.98 -14.64 17.80
C ALA A 58 -9.36 -15.25 17.47
N LYS A 59 -9.75 -15.24 16.19
CA LYS A 59 -10.88 -15.98 15.62
C LYS A 59 -10.40 -17.30 15.04
#